data_AF-A0A6A4V8K1-F1
#
_entry.id   AF-A0A6A4V8K1-F1
#
_cell.length_a   1.000
_cell.length_b   1.000
_cell.length_c   1.000
_cell.angle_alpha   90.00
_cell.angle_beta   90.00
_cell.angle_gamma   90.00
#
_symmetry.space_group_name_H-M   'P 1'
#
loop_
_entity.id
_entity.type
_entity.pdbx_description
1 polymer ?
#
loop_
_entity_poly.entity_id
_entity_poly.type
_entity_poly.pdbx_seq_one_letter_code
_entity_poly.pdbx_strand_id
1 'polypeptide(L)'
;MDPSLLKERDAFRKKAMATPVLKMVSGSSQYRFGVLAKIVKHMRKRHQEGNLYPLTLEEILDETNQLDAGSKVKQWLQTEALPSNPKIMVTPEGKYQFKPPYDLRDRKTMLKLLRKHDLKGYGGLLLEDVQESLPNCDRIMKQIANDITYIVRPQDKKKVIFYNDRTARFHVDEELAKLWRSVPVRGVDDEKIEEYLERQGLQAMHDHGLKKLVPPKRKSRGGKRKNKAPKDNDHLKDVLETYDEG
;
A
#
# COMPACT_ATOMS: atom_id res chain seq x y z
N MET A 1 16.04 50.54 36.23
CA MET A 1 15.62 49.12 36.13
C MET A 1 15.80 48.50 37.50
N ASP A 2 14.72 48.08 38.14
CA ASP A 2 14.74 47.57 39.52
C ASP A 2 15.55 46.26 39.62
N PRO A 3 16.57 46.17 40.49
CA PRO A 3 17.41 44.97 40.64
C PRO A 3 16.63 43.71 41.03
N SER A 4 15.46 43.86 41.66
CA SER A 4 14.60 42.74 42.08
C SER A 4 13.97 42.02 40.88
N LEU A 5 13.51 42.78 39.89
CA LEU A 5 12.89 42.25 38.67
C LEU A 5 13.89 41.51 37.77
N LEU A 6 15.17 41.91 37.81
CA LEU A 6 16.24 41.21 37.10
C LEU A 6 16.50 39.81 37.70
N LYS A 7 16.51 39.72 39.04
CA LYS A 7 16.67 38.44 39.75
C LYS A 7 15.51 37.49 39.50
N GLU A 8 14.27 37.99 39.50
CA GLU A 8 13.09 37.16 39.21
C GLU A 8 13.09 36.66 37.77
N ARG A 9 13.45 37.51 36.81
CA ARG A 9 13.56 37.12 35.40
C ARG A 9 14.61 36.04 35.18
N ASP A 10 15.77 36.18 35.83
CA ASP A 10 16.85 35.20 35.72
C ASP A 10 16.51 33.89 36.43
N ALA A 11 15.80 33.94 37.57
CA ALA A 11 15.27 32.76 38.24
C ALA A 11 14.23 32.03 37.39
N PHE A 12 13.32 32.77 36.75
CA PHE A 12 12.31 32.21 35.85
C PHE A 12 12.95 31.56 34.63
N ARG A 13 13.93 32.23 34.00
CA ARG A 13 14.69 31.69 32.87
C ARG A 13 15.47 30.42 33.25
N LYS A 14 16.08 30.40 34.44
CA LYS A 14 16.80 29.21 34.96
C LYS A 14 15.86 28.03 35.22
N LYS A 15 14.63 28.29 35.68
CA LYS A 15 13.61 27.26 35.91
C LYS A 15 12.98 26.76 34.60
N ALA A 16 12.81 27.63 33.61
CA ALA A 16 12.31 27.26 32.28
C ALA A 16 13.34 26.47 31.45
N MET A 17 14.64 26.73 31.63
CA MET A 17 15.73 25.98 30.99
C MET A 17 16.10 24.68 31.73
N ALA A 18 15.51 24.42 32.89
CA ALA A 18 15.68 23.15 33.58
C ALA A 18 14.89 22.06 32.86
N THR A 19 15.54 21.36 31.94
CA THR A 19 15.01 20.12 31.36
C THR A 19 14.68 19.15 32.49
N PRO A 20 13.46 18.58 32.56
CA PRO A 20 13.13 17.58 33.55
C PRO A 20 14.06 16.38 33.35
N VAL A 21 14.93 16.14 34.35
CA VAL A 21 15.73 14.93 34.40
C VAL A 21 14.77 13.78 34.64
N LEU A 22 14.32 13.14 33.57
CA LEU A 22 13.78 11.78 33.62
C LEU A 22 14.84 10.92 34.30
N LYS A 23 14.62 10.56 35.56
CA LYS A 23 15.43 9.57 36.27
C LYS A 23 15.41 8.30 35.43
N MET A 24 16.44 8.08 34.62
CA MET A 24 16.70 6.77 34.03
C MET A 24 16.91 5.82 35.19
N VAL A 25 15.96 4.90 35.40
CA VAL A 25 16.02 3.90 36.45
C VAL A 25 17.17 2.95 36.15
N SER A 26 18.33 3.30 36.70
CA SER A 26 19.52 2.50 37.04
C SER A 26 19.44 1.00 36.75
N GLY A 27 20.25 0.53 35.78
CA GLY A 27 20.82 -0.82 35.62
C GLY A 27 19.87 -2.01 35.40
N SER A 28 18.88 -2.19 36.25
CA SER A 28 17.95 -3.33 36.22
C SER A 28 16.95 -3.26 35.05
N SER A 29 16.54 -2.05 34.66
CA SER A 29 15.68 -1.82 33.50
C SER A 29 16.41 -2.14 32.19
N GLN A 30 17.68 -1.72 32.06
CA GLN A 30 18.51 -2.01 30.89
C GLN A 30 18.70 -3.51 30.67
N TYR A 31 18.92 -4.27 31.75
CA TYR A 31 18.98 -5.74 31.66
C TYR A 31 17.65 -6.33 31.16
N ARG A 32 16.51 -5.92 31.73
CA ARG A 32 15.17 -6.38 31.31
C ARG A 32 14.88 -6.07 29.84
N PHE A 33 15.19 -4.86 29.39
CA PHE A 33 15.03 -4.47 27.99
C PHE A 33 16.03 -5.19 27.07
N GLY A 34 17.24 -5.48 27.54
CA GLY A 34 18.21 -6.29 26.82
C GLY A 34 17.75 -7.74 26.63
N VAL A 35 17.14 -8.33 27.65
CA VAL A 35 16.48 -9.65 27.58
C VAL A 35 15.35 -9.63 26.57
N LEU A 36 14.44 -8.65 26.66
CA LEU A 36 13.34 -8.50 25.68
C LEU A 36 13.84 -8.32 24.25
N ALA A 37 14.87 -7.51 24.03
CA ALA A 37 15.44 -7.28 22.70
C ALA A 37 16.02 -8.56 22.09
N LYS A 38 16.69 -9.39 22.91
CA LYS A 38 17.18 -10.71 22.48
C LYS A 38 16.03 -11.65 22.12
N ILE A 39 14.98 -11.69 22.94
CA ILE A 39 13.75 -12.46 22.68
C ILE A 39 13.12 -12.05 21.33
N VAL A 40 12.88 -10.76 21.12
CA VAL A 40 12.29 -10.25 19.87
C VAL A 40 13.18 -10.55 18.66
N LYS A 41 14.50 -10.39 18.80
CA LYS A 41 15.47 -10.70 17.75
C LYS A 41 15.44 -12.18 17.38
N HIS A 42 15.35 -13.07 18.37
CA HIS A 42 15.24 -14.51 18.17
C HIS A 42 13.92 -14.88 17.48
N MET A 43 12.80 -14.31 17.94
CA MET A 43 11.49 -14.49 17.30
C MET A 43 11.48 -14.03 15.84
N ARG A 44 12.11 -12.89 15.53
CA ARG A 44 12.28 -12.41 14.15
C ARG A 44 13.12 -13.38 13.32
N LYS A 45 14.26 -13.85 13.85
CA LYS A 45 15.16 -14.78 13.14
C LYS A 45 14.44 -16.09 12.81
N ARG A 46 13.70 -16.64 13.78
CA ARG A 46 12.90 -17.85 13.63
C ARG A 46 11.81 -17.71 12.56
N HIS A 47 11.14 -16.55 12.53
CA HIS A 47 10.18 -16.22 11.47
C HIS A 47 10.83 -16.18 10.08
N GLN A 48 12.03 -15.60 9.97
CA GLN A 48 12.80 -15.55 8.72
C GLN A 48 13.24 -16.94 8.22
N GLU A 49 13.55 -17.85 9.14
CA GLU A 49 13.88 -19.25 8.86
C GLU A 49 12.65 -20.10 8.48
N GLY A 50 11.43 -19.59 8.67
CA GLY A 50 10.17 -20.25 8.32
C GLY A 50 9.53 -21.06 9.46
N ASN A 51 10.03 -20.92 10.68
CA ASN A 51 9.50 -21.57 11.87
C ASN A 51 8.39 -20.70 12.49
N LEU A 52 7.14 -20.92 12.05
CA LEU A 52 5.98 -20.09 12.42
C LEU A 52 5.20 -20.60 13.65
N TYR A 53 5.69 -21.63 14.33
CA TYR A 53 4.97 -22.19 15.47
C TYR A 53 5.10 -21.31 16.73
N PRO A 54 3.99 -21.12 17.47
CA PRO A 54 3.98 -20.30 18.68
C PRO A 54 4.72 -21.02 19.82
N LEU A 55 5.44 -20.26 20.63
CA LEU A 55 6.26 -20.76 21.72
C LEU A 55 5.79 -20.22 23.07
N THR A 56 5.99 -20.99 24.12
CA THR A 56 5.84 -20.54 25.51
C THR A 56 7.01 -19.64 25.92
N LEU A 57 6.83 -18.85 26.98
CA LEU A 57 7.93 -18.03 27.49
C LEU A 57 9.13 -18.89 27.91
N GLU A 58 8.90 -20.08 28.47
CA GLU A 58 9.97 -20.95 28.94
C GLU A 58 10.80 -21.50 27.78
N GLU A 59 10.16 -21.98 26.71
CA GLU A 59 10.85 -22.44 25.50
C GLU A 59 11.65 -21.30 24.84
N ILE A 60 11.13 -20.06 24.83
CA ILE A 60 11.88 -18.92 24.28
C ILE A 60 13.11 -18.59 25.14
N LEU A 61 12.98 -18.65 26.46
CA LEU A 61 14.09 -18.41 27.38
C LEU A 61 15.14 -19.52 27.31
N ASP A 62 14.72 -20.76 27.04
CA ASP A 62 15.61 -21.88 26.77
C ASP A 62 16.39 -21.68 25.46
N GLU A 63 15.68 -21.43 24.34
CA GLU A 63 16.31 -21.20 23.03
C GLU A 63 17.25 -19.99 23.00
N THR A 64 17.02 -18.99 23.85
CA THR A 64 17.86 -17.79 23.95
C THR A 64 19.00 -17.91 24.97
N ASN A 65 19.15 -19.05 25.65
CA ASN A 65 20.08 -19.28 26.76
C ASN A 65 19.91 -18.25 27.90
N GLN A 66 18.66 -17.91 28.24
CA GLN A 66 18.26 -16.94 29.26
C GLN A 66 17.47 -17.57 30.41
N LEU A 67 17.65 -18.88 30.65
CA LEU A 67 17.00 -19.60 31.73
C LEU A 67 17.23 -18.95 33.12
N ASP A 68 18.42 -18.39 33.32
CA ASP A 68 18.87 -17.67 34.53
C ASP A 68 18.21 -16.30 34.72
N ALA A 69 17.26 -15.90 33.85
CA ALA A 69 16.48 -14.70 34.06
C ALA A 69 15.70 -14.79 35.39
N GLY A 70 16.04 -13.94 36.35
CA GLY A 70 15.41 -13.94 37.67
C GLY A 70 13.89 -13.81 37.60
N SER A 71 13.16 -14.41 38.56
CA SER A 71 11.69 -14.56 38.52
C SER A 71 10.93 -13.24 38.30
N LYS A 72 11.45 -12.12 38.81
CA LYS A 72 10.89 -10.78 38.59
C LYS A 72 10.91 -10.34 37.11
N VAL A 73 11.91 -10.78 36.34
CA VAL A 73 12.03 -10.49 34.91
C VAL A 73 11.05 -11.35 34.12
N LYS A 74 10.91 -12.64 34.46
CA LYS A 74 9.92 -13.55 33.84
C LYS A 74 8.49 -13.04 34.03
N GLN A 75 8.14 -12.62 35.25
CA GLN A 75 6.83 -12.05 35.56
C GLN A 75 6.56 -10.78 34.76
N TRP A 76 7.53 -9.85 34.71
CA TRP A 76 7.43 -8.62 33.92
C TRP A 76 7.25 -8.89 32.41
N LEU A 77 7.93 -9.90 31.86
CA LEU A 77 7.78 -10.31 30.46
C LEU A 77 6.36 -10.82 30.17
N GLN A 78 5.80 -11.68 31.03
CA GLN A 78 4.46 -12.24 30.88
C GLN A 78 3.36 -11.19 30.98
N THR A 79 3.43 -10.31 31.97
CA THR A 79 2.31 -9.40 32.30
C THR A 79 2.33 -8.11 31.49
N GLU A 80 3.52 -7.58 31.17
CA GLU A 80 3.66 -6.22 30.64
C GLU A 80 4.38 -6.20 29.29
N ALA A 81 5.58 -6.79 29.20
CA ALA A 81 6.45 -6.56 28.05
C ALA A 81 5.96 -7.25 26.75
N LEU A 82 5.55 -8.52 26.83
CA LEU A 82 5.12 -9.27 25.65
C LEU A 82 3.74 -8.83 25.13
N PRO A 83 2.73 -8.56 25.99
CA PRO A 83 1.44 -8.03 25.53
C PRO A 83 1.52 -6.59 25.00
N SER A 84 2.42 -5.77 25.54
CA SER A 84 2.59 -4.36 25.11
C SER A 84 3.33 -4.24 23.76
N ASN A 85 4.09 -5.26 23.35
CA ASN A 85 4.96 -5.17 22.19
C ASN A 85 4.20 -5.34 20.86
N PRO A 86 4.21 -4.34 19.95
CA PRO A 86 3.51 -4.42 18.67
C PRO A 86 4.07 -5.48 17.70
N LYS A 87 5.27 -6.03 17.96
CA LYS A 87 5.92 -7.08 17.15
C LYS A 87 5.66 -8.50 17.65
N ILE A 88 4.85 -8.67 18.69
CA ILE A 88 4.52 -9.98 19.27
C ILE A 88 3.00 -10.13 19.29
N MET A 89 2.52 -11.31 18.92
CA MET A 89 1.13 -11.71 19.11
C MET A 89 1.06 -12.76 20.21
N VAL A 90 0.11 -12.55 21.11
CA VAL A 90 -0.22 -13.51 22.18
C VAL A 90 -1.38 -14.36 21.69
N THR A 91 -1.14 -15.66 21.57
CA THR A 91 -2.17 -16.67 21.25
C THR A 91 -3.03 -16.92 22.49
N PRO A 92 -4.33 -17.25 22.35
CA PRO A 92 -5.21 -17.53 23.49
C PRO A 92 -4.70 -18.62 24.46
N GLU A 93 -3.81 -19.50 23.99
CA GLU A 93 -3.15 -20.56 24.78
C GLU A 93 -1.97 -20.05 25.65
N GLY A 94 -1.75 -18.73 25.72
CA GLY A 94 -0.61 -18.16 26.46
C GLY A 94 0.74 -18.35 25.76
N LYS A 95 0.73 -18.65 24.46
CA LYS A 95 1.93 -18.76 23.62
C LYS A 95 2.17 -17.46 22.86
N TYR A 96 3.41 -17.24 22.45
CA TYR A 96 3.88 -16.05 21.76
C TYR A 96 4.35 -16.38 20.35
N GLN A 97 3.96 -15.56 19.38
CA GLN A 97 4.42 -15.63 18.00
C GLN A 97 4.88 -14.26 17.53
N PHE A 98 5.80 -14.22 16.56
CA PHE A 98 6.23 -12.97 15.94
C PHE A 98 5.09 -12.37 15.11
N LYS A 99 4.86 -11.06 15.27
CA LYS A 99 3.92 -10.28 14.46
C LYS A 99 4.70 -9.50 13.40
N PRO A 100 4.79 -10.01 12.16
CA PRO A 100 5.45 -9.26 11.11
C PRO A 100 4.65 -8.00 10.74
N PRO A 101 5.31 -6.95 10.20
CA PRO A 101 4.65 -5.77 9.67
C PRO A 101 3.55 -6.10 8.64
N TYR A 102 3.79 -7.12 7.83
CA TYR A 102 2.85 -7.65 6.85
C TYR A 102 2.73 -9.18 7.02
N ASP A 103 1.51 -9.73 6.97
CA ASP A 103 1.31 -11.19 6.97
C ASP A 103 1.62 -11.75 5.57
N LEU A 104 2.90 -11.99 5.31
CA LEU A 104 3.41 -12.47 4.03
C LEU A 104 4.05 -13.84 4.21
N ARG A 105 3.41 -14.87 3.66
CA ARG A 105 3.91 -16.25 3.74
C ARG A 105 4.44 -16.76 2.41
N ASP A 106 3.81 -16.33 1.32
CA ASP A 106 4.05 -16.85 -0.02
C ASP A 106 4.31 -15.74 -1.05
N ARG A 107 4.87 -16.17 -2.20
CA ARG A 107 4.93 -15.36 -3.42
C ARG A 107 3.56 -14.78 -3.79
N LYS A 108 2.50 -15.59 -3.70
CA LYS A 108 1.14 -15.20 -4.08
C LYS A 108 0.60 -14.09 -3.16
N THR A 109 0.82 -14.20 -1.86
CA THR A 109 0.38 -13.18 -0.89
C THR A 109 1.13 -11.88 -1.07
N MET A 110 2.43 -11.95 -1.38
CA MET A 110 3.25 -10.76 -1.69
C MET A 110 2.77 -10.04 -2.95
N LEU A 111 2.54 -10.76 -4.04
CA LEU A 111 2.04 -10.16 -5.28
C LEU A 111 0.64 -9.56 -5.11
N LYS A 112 -0.24 -10.21 -4.33
CA LYS A 112 -1.58 -9.71 -4.02
C LYS A 112 -1.51 -8.42 -3.21
N LEU A 113 -0.59 -8.32 -2.25
CA LEU A 113 -0.37 -7.11 -1.46
C LEU A 113 0.12 -5.96 -2.34
N LEU A 114 1.14 -6.21 -3.19
CA LEU A 114 1.68 -5.22 -4.11
C LEU A 114 0.63 -4.68 -5.09
N ARG A 115 -0.17 -5.57 -5.71
CA ARG A 115 -1.28 -5.17 -6.59
C ARG A 115 -2.33 -4.34 -5.86
N LYS A 116 -2.65 -4.68 -4.61
CA LYS A 116 -3.60 -3.91 -3.79
C LYS A 116 -3.05 -2.52 -3.46
N HIS A 117 -1.76 -2.41 -3.20
CA HIS A 117 -1.09 -1.13 -2.94
C HIS A 117 -1.11 -0.22 -4.18
N ASP A 118 -0.84 -0.81 -5.35
CA ASP A 118 -0.88 -0.11 -6.63
C ASP A 118 -2.32 0.36 -6.97
N LEU A 119 -3.29 -0.55 -6.93
CA LEU A 119 -4.70 -0.25 -7.22
C LEU A 119 -5.30 0.82 -6.28
N LYS A 120 -4.87 0.85 -5.02
CA LYS A 120 -5.36 1.82 -4.03
C LYS A 120 -4.51 3.09 -3.93
N GLY A 121 -3.37 3.15 -4.62
CA GLY A 121 -2.46 4.28 -4.55
C GLY A 121 -1.78 4.48 -3.18
N TYR A 122 -1.61 3.42 -2.38
CA TYR A 122 -0.95 3.52 -1.07
C TYR A 122 0.57 3.66 -1.16
N GLY A 123 1.13 3.70 -2.38
CA GLY A 123 2.56 3.77 -2.61
C GLY A 123 3.28 2.43 -2.42
N GLY A 124 4.61 2.47 -2.38
CA GLY A 124 5.47 1.30 -2.34
C GLY A 124 5.77 0.80 -0.93
N LEU A 125 6.26 -0.44 -0.84
CA LEU A 125 6.61 -1.12 0.41
C LEU A 125 8.12 -1.01 0.67
N LEU A 126 8.52 -0.80 1.93
CA LEU A 126 9.95 -0.81 2.26
C LEU A 126 10.50 -2.24 2.18
N LEU A 127 11.68 -2.38 1.59
CA LEU A 127 12.38 -3.67 1.50
C LEU A 127 12.63 -4.27 2.88
N GLU A 128 12.96 -3.44 3.88
CA GLU A 128 13.23 -3.88 5.26
C GLU A 128 12.00 -4.56 5.89
N ASP A 129 10.81 -3.97 5.72
CA ASP A 129 9.57 -4.48 6.27
C ASP A 129 9.15 -5.78 5.57
N VAL A 130 9.42 -5.87 4.27
CA VAL A 130 9.19 -7.07 3.46
C VAL A 130 10.14 -8.21 3.86
N GLN A 131 11.42 -7.91 4.09
CA GLN A 131 12.41 -8.87 4.60
C GLN A 131 12.13 -9.33 6.03
N GLU A 132 11.53 -8.46 6.86
CA GLU A 132 11.06 -8.82 8.20
C GLU A 132 9.84 -9.73 8.16
N SER A 133 9.01 -9.58 7.13
CA SER A 133 7.72 -10.26 7.00
C SER A 133 7.78 -11.60 6.28
N LEU A 134 8.65 -11.76 5.28
CA LEU A 134 8.71 -12.96 4.45
C LEU A 134 9.77 -13.96 4.93
N PRO A 135 9.39 -15.24 5.16
CA PRO A 135 10.34 -16.34 5.27
C PRO A 135 11.12 -16.51 3.96
N ASN A 136 12.43 -16.77 4.03
CA ASN A 136 13.29 -16.98 2.85
C ASN A 136 13.14 -15.88 1.77
N CYS A 137 13.15 -14.61 2.20
CA CYS A 137 12.87 -13.45 1.36
C CYS A 137 13.66 -13.46 0.04
N ASP A 138 14.97 -13.74 0.06
CA ASP A 138 15.83 -13.67 -1.13
C ASP A 138 15.38 -14.60 -2.26
N ARG A 139 14.90 -15.81 -1.93
CA ARG A 139 14.41 -16.76 -2.93
C ARG A 139 13.15 -16.24 -3.61
N ILE A 140 12.22 -15.70 -2.81
CA ILE A 140 10.94 -15.16 -3.29
C ILE A 140 11.20 -13.90 -4.12
N MET A 141 12.12 -13.04 -3.68
CA MET A 141 12.46 -11.80 -4.38
C MET A 141 13.07 -12.07 -5.76
N LYS A 142 13.94 -13.08 -5.89
CA LYS A 142 14.45 -13.51 -7.20
C LYS A 142 13.33 -14.00 -8.13
N GLN A 143 12.35 -14.73 -7.59
CA GLN A 143 11.21 -15.23 -8.39
C GLN A 143 10.21 -14.14 -8.82
N ILE A 144 10.10 -13.04 -8.07
CA ILE A 144 9.18 -11.93 -8.36
C ILE A 144 9.92 -10.74 -9.00
N ALA A 145 11.22 -10.86 -9.28
CA ALA A 145 12.04 -9.77 -9.80
C ALA A 145 11.47 -9.12 -11.08
N ASN A 146 10.76 -9.88 -11.92
CA ASN A 146 10.12 -9.36 -13.13
C ASN A 146 8.83 -8.57 -12.88
N ASP A 147 8.13 -8.85 -11.78
CA ASP A 147 6.85 -8.23 -11.42
C ASP A 147 7.04 -7.06 -10.41
N ILE A 148 8.28 -6.72 -10.06
CA ILE A 148 8.65 -5.72 -9.07
C ILE A 148 9.60 -4.68 -9.66
N THR A 149 9.46 -3.43 -9.23
CA THR A 149 10.42 -2.34 -9.50
C THR A 149 10.99 -1.80 -8.19
N TYR A 150 12.30 -1.55 -8.15
CA TYR A 150 12.97 -0.95 -6.99
C TYR A 150 13.20 0.54 -7.21
N ILE A 151 12.87 1.34 -6.21
CA ILE A 151 13.21 2.76 -6.15
C ILE A 151 14.01 3.01 -4.88
N VAL A 152 15.17 3.65 -5.02
CA VAL A 152 15.98 4.08 -3.87
C VAL A 152 15.52 5.47 -3.46
N ARG A 153 15.06 5.62 -2.21
CA ARG A 153 14.70 6.96 -1.69
C ARG A 153 15.99 7.78 -1.53
N PRO A 154 16.07 8.99 -2.10
CA PRO A 154 17.30 9.79 -2.05
C PRO A 154 17.62 10.29 -0.63
N GLN A 155 16.62 10.44 0.23
CA GLN A 155 16.75 10.89 1.63
C GLN A 155 17.50 9.84 2.48
N ASP A 156 16.97 8.61 2.52
CA ASP A 156 17.41 7.58 3.47
C ASP A 156 18.26 6.47 2.83
N LYS A 157 18.47 6.51 1.50
CA LYS A 157 19.05 5.43 0.68
C LYS A 157 18.36 4.06 0.83
N LYS A 158 17.17 4.03 1.42
CA LYS A 158 16.36 2.82 1.58
C LYS A 158 15.70 2.42 0.26
N LYS A 159 15.62 1.10 0.03
CA LYS A 159 14.96 0.52 -1.15
C LYS A 159 13.47 0.35 -0.89
N VAL A 160 12.66 0.86 -1.81
CA VAL A 160 11.21 0.71 -1.83
C VAL A 160 10.82 -0.13 -3.04
N ILE A 161 9.90 -1.06 -2.81
CA ILE A 161 9.40 -2.06 -3.75
C ILE A 161 8.04 -1.59 -4.26
N PHE A 162 7.89 -1.55 -5.58
CA PHE A 162 6.64 -1.27 -6.27
C PHE A 162 6.22 -2.45 -7.12
N TYR A 163 4.90 -2.55 -7.38
CA TYR A 163 4.40 -3.45 -8.40
C TYR A 163 4.80 -2.94 -9.78
N ASN A 164 5.31 -3.81 -10.64
CA ASN A 164 5.61 -3.49 -12.02
C ASN A 164 4.46 -3.99 -12.91
N ASP A 165 3.68 -3.07 -13.46
CA ASP A 165 2.66 -3.42 -14.42
C ASP A 165 3.29 -3.83 -15.76
N ARG A 166 3.18 -5.12 -16.08
CA ARG A 166 3.71 -5.70 -17.31
C ARG A 166 3.01 -5.18 -18.56
N THR A 167 1.77 -4.70 -18.45
CA THR A 167 1.02 -4.18 -19.60
C THR A 167 1.59 -2.86 -20.12
N ALA A 168 2.21 -2.07 -19.24
CA ALA A 168 2.80 -0.78 -19.56
C ALA A 168 4.31 -0.86 -19.90
N ARG A 169 4.87 -2.07 -20.04
CA ARG A 169 6.31 -2.23 -20.29
C ARG A 169 6.63 -1.94 -21.76
N PHE A 170 7.14 -0.74 -22.02
CA PHE A 170 7.68 -0.35 -23.31
C PHE A 170 9.21 -0.24 -23.24
N HIS A 171 9.91 -0.99 -24.09
CA HIS A 171 11.36 -0.89 -24.19
C HIS A 171 11.71 0.09 -25.30
N VAL A 172 12.51 1.10 -24.96
CA VAL A 172 13.03 2.09 -25.91
C VAL A 172 14.54 1.94 -25.95
N ASP A 173 15.09 2.01 -27.15
CA ASP A 173 16.53 2.01 -27.35
C ASP A 173 17.19 3.22 -26.65
N GLU A 174 18.39 3.05 -26.14
CA GLU A 174 19.11 4.07 -25.40
C GLU A 174 19.44 5.28 -26.29
N GLU A 175 19.70 5.05 -27.58
CA GLU A 175 19.94 6.11 -28.57
C GLU A 175 18.70 6.99 -28.76
N LEU A 176 17.53 6.36 -28.93
CA LEU A 176 16.25 7.07 -29.01
C LEU A 176 15.95 7.84 -27.72
N ALA A 177 16.24 7.24 -26.56
CA ALA A 177 16.06 7.90 -25.27
C ALA A 177 17.03 9.09 -25.07
N LYS A 178 18.24 9.04 -25.62
CA LYS A 178 19.21 10.15 -25.63
C LYS A 178 18.73 11.26 -26.55
N LEU A 179 18.30 10.92 -27.77
CA LEU A 179 17.73 11.88 -28.71
C LEU A 179 16.51 12.59 -28.11
N TRP A 180 15.58 11.83 -27.51
CA TRP A 180 14.41 12.39 -26.84
C TRP A 180 14.76 13.37 -25.71
N ARG A 181 15.75 13.05 -24.88
CA ARG A 181 16.20 13.94 -23.79
C ARG A 181 17.02 15.13 -24.28
N SER A 182 17.63 15.05 -25.47
CA SER A 182 18.45 16.12 -26.03
C SER A 182 17.62 17.32 -26.47
N VAL A 183 16.33 17.13 -26.78
CA VAL A 183 15.42 18.21 -27.19
C VAL A 183 14.96 18.99 -25.94
N PRO A 184 15.39 20.25 -25.76
CA PRO A 184 15.07 21.02 -24.57
C PRO A 184 13.69 21.67 -24.73
N VAL A 185 12.67 21.05 -24.12
CA VAL A 185 11.31 21.62 -24.04
C VAL A 185 11.05 22.39 -22.74
N ARG A 186 12.00 22.38 -21.79
CA ARG A 186 11.85 23.08 -20.51
C ARG A 186 12.05 24.58 -20.70
N GLY A 187 10.97 25.35 -20.56
CA GLY A 187 10.99 26.82 -20.64
C GLY A 187 10.62 27.38 -22.02
N VAL A 188 10.11 26.54 -22.93
CA VAL A 188 9.45 27.02 -24.15
C VAL A 188 7.96 27.15 -23.85
N ASP A 189 7.37 28.30 -24.19
CA ASP A 189 5.92 28.51 -24.03
C ASP A 189 5.13 27.61 -24.97
N ASP A 190 4.02 27.05 -24.48
CA ASP A 190 3.16 26.12 -25.22
C ASP A 190 2.68 26.72 -26.55
N GLU A 191 2.38 28.03 -26.60
CA GLU A 191 1.97 28.75 -27.81
C GLU A 191 3.05 28.73 -28.90
N LYS A 192 4.32 28.83 -28.51
CA LYS A 192 5.47 28.80 -29.43
C LYS A 192 5.73 27.39 -29.95
N ILE A 193 5.42 26.37 -29.15
CA ILE A 193 5.48 24.97 -29.58
C ILE A 193 4.39 24.70 -30.61
N GLU A 194 3.17 25.19 -30.38
CA GLU A 194 2.06 25.07 -31.34
C GLU A 194 2.38 25.75 -32.67
N GLU A 195 2.85 27.00 -32.67
CA GLU A 195 3.25 27.71 -33.89
C GLU A 195 4.37 26.95 -34.65
N TYR A 196 5.33 26.38 -33.94
CA TYR A 196 6.38 25.57 -34.55
C TYR A 196 5.82 24.29 -35.19
N LEU A 197 4.88 23.61 -34.53
CA LEU A 197 4.21 22.42 -35.07
C LEU A 197 3.37 22.76 -36.31
N GLU A 198 2.62 23.87 -36.29
CA GLU A 198 1.86 24.35 -37.46
C GLU A 198 2.75 24.68 -38.64
N ARG A 199 3.88 25.36 -38.39
CA ARG A 199 4.89 25.66 -39.42
C ARG A 199 5.51 24.40 -40.03
N GLN A 200 5.63 23.32 -39.26
CA GLN A 200 6.08 22.00 -39.74
C GLN A 200 4.95 21.14 -40.33
N GLY A 201 3.73 21.67 -40.44
CA GLY A 201 2.57 20.98 -41.00
C GLY A 201 1.94 19.94 -40.06
N LEU A 202 2.34 19.91 -38.79
CA LEU A 202 1.75 19.07 -37.75
C LEU A 202 0.66 19.87 -37.05
N GLN A 203 -0.52 19.96 -37.65
CA GLN A 203 -1.66 20.60 -36.99
C GLN A 203 -2.22 19.68 -35.90
N ALA A 204 -2.58 20.26 -34.77
CA ALA A 204 -3.30 19.56 -33.73
C ALA A 204 -4.57 18.95 -34.33
N MET A 205 -4.77 17.65 -34.13
CA MET A 205 -5.99 16.98 -34.58
C MET A 205 -7.16 17.61 -33.82
N HIS A 206 -7.91 18.49 -34.47
CA HIS A 206 -9.16 18.98 -33.91
C HIS A 206 -10.06 17.75 -33.84
N ASP A 207 -10.31 17.27 -32.62
CA ASP A 207 -11.32 16.26 -32.38
C ASP A 207 -12.64 16.87 -32.84
N HIS A 208 -12.98 16.66 -34.11
CA HIS A 208 -14.36 16.68 -34.56
C HIS A 208 -15.00 15.45 -33.93
N GLY A 209 -15.10 15.47 -32.60
CA GLY A 209 -15.67 14.41 -31.81
C GLY A 209 -16.99 14.05 -32.45
N LEU A 210 -17.22 12.74 -32.62
CA LEU A 210 -18.37 12.13 -33.27
C LEU A 210 -19.53 13.11 -33.26
N LYS A 211 -19.72 13.80 -34.40
CA LYS A 211 -20.67 14.89 -34.59
C LYS A 211 -21.93 14.49 -33.85
N LYS A 212 -22.23 15.10 -32.68
CA LYS A 212 -23.32 14.64 -31.81
C LYS A 212 -24.54 14.53 -32.71
N LEU A 213 -24.95 13.29 -33.01
CA LEU A 213 -26.16 13.05 -33.78
C LEU A 213 -27.25 13.72 -32.98
N VAL A 214 -27.71 14.86 -33.47
CA VAL A 214 -28.76 15.65 -32.81
C VAL A 214 -29.90 14.66 -32.60
N PRO A 215 -30.26 14.30 -31.36
CA PRO A 215 -31.34 13.36 -31.16
C PRO A 215 -32.57 13.97 -31.79
N PRO A 216 -33.29 13.25 -32.68
CA PRO A 216 -34.44 13.81 -33.37
C PRO A 216 -35.40 14.35 -32.32
N LYS A 217 -35.75 15.65 -32.43
CA LYS A 217 -36.69 16.33 -31.54
C LYS A 217 -37.88 15.42 -31.32
N ARG A 218 -38.04 14.87 -30.10
CA ARG A 218 -39.26 14.15 -29.71
C ARG A 218 -40.39 15.17 -29.85
N LYS A 219 -41.26 14.95 -30.85
CA LYS A 219 -42.52 15.71 -30.96
C LYS A 219 -43.23 15.62 -29.61
N SER A 220 -43.56 16.80 -29.09
CA SER A 220 -44.36 17.00 -27.88
C SER A 220 -45.53 16.01 -27.84
N ARG A 221 -45.72 15.36 -26.68
CA ARG A 221 -46.83 14.45 -26.42
C ARG A 221 -48.16 15.22 -26.47
N GLY A 222 -48.75 15.28 -27.65
CA GLY A 222 -50.17 15.56 -27.84
C GLY A 222 -50.95 14.25 -27.99
N GLY A 223 -51.86 13.98 -27.06
CA GLY A 223 -52.97 13.04 -27.25
C GLY A 223 -52.70 11.58 -26.89
N LYS A 224 -53.46 11.06 -25.91
CA LYS A 224 -53.57 9.63 -25.57
C LYS A 224 -53.88 8.81 -26.84
N ARG A 225 -52.94 7.95 -27.26
CA ARG A 225 -53.21 6.88 -28.23
C ARG A 225 -54.16 5.88 -27.57
N LYS A 226 -55.40 5.79 -28.09
CA LYS A 226 -56.29 4.66 -27.78
C LYS A 226 -55.61 3.38 -28.24
N ASN A 227 -55.50 2.39 -27.36
CA ASN A 227 -55.06 1.03 -27.71
C ASN A 227 -55.97 0.52 -28.84
N LYS A 228 -55.40 0.31 -30.03
CA LYS A 228 -56.08 -0.49 -31.06
C LYS A 228 -55.82 -1.95 -30.71
N ALA A 229 -56.88 -2.67 -30.36
CA ALA A 229 -56.87 -4.12 -30.27
C ALA A 229 -56.34 -4.70 -31.60
N PRO A 230 -55.62 -5.84 -31.57
CA PRO A 230 -55.22 -6.52 -32.79
C PRO A 230 -56.46 -6.80 -33.63
N LYS A 231 -56.43 -6.31 -34.89
CA LYS A 231 -57.50 -6.52 -35.86
C LYS A 231 -57.45 -8.01 -36.21
N ASP A 232 -58.39 -8.76 -35.66
CA ASP A 232 -58.59 -10.16 -35.98
C ASP A 232 -58.98 -10.31 -37.46
N ASN A 233 -58.71 -11.49 -38.03
CA ASN A 233 -58.61 -11.78 -39.46
C ASN A 233 -59.93 -11.67 -40.27
N ASP A 234 -60.52 -10.48 -40.30
CA ASP A 234 -61.79 -10.17 -41.00
C ASP A 234 -61.68 -10.24 -42.53
N HIS A 235 -60.47 -10.43 -43.08
CA HIS A 235 -60.21 -10.57 -44.51
C HIS A 235 -60.07 -12.02 -44.99
N LEU A 236 -60.10 -13.00 -44.07
CA LEU A 236 -60.09 -14.44 -44.39
C LEU A 236 -61.49 -15.06 -44.35
N LYS A 237 -62.51 -14.27 -44.02
CA LYS A 237 -63.89 -14.74 -43.80
C LYS A 237 -64.56 -15.27 -45.06
N ASP A 238 -64.23 -14.70 -46.23
CA ASP A 238 -64.73 -15.13 -47.54
C ASP A 238 -63.84 -16.19 -48.21
N VAL A 239 -62.74 -16.61 -47.56
CA VAL A 239 -61.79 -17.61 -48.10
C VAL A 239 -61.95 -18.97 -47.39
N LEU A 240 -62.69 -19.01 -46.27
CA LEU A 240 -62.96 -20.23 -45.52
C LEU A 240 -64.21 -20.93 -46.08
N GLU A 241 -64.01 -21.88 -46.99
CA GLU A 241 -65.04 -22.84 -47.39
C GLU A 241 -65.21 -23.91 -46.29
N THR A 242 -66.41 -24.00 -45.71
CA THR A 242 -66.78 -25.06 -44.76
C THR A 242 -67.42 -26.22 -45.53
N TYR A 243 -66.73 -27.36 -45.64
CA TYR A 243 -67.27 -28.59 -46.23
C TYR A 243 -67.94 -29.46 -45.14
N ASP A 244 -69.08 -29.00 -44.64
CA ASP A 244 -69.84 -29.71 -43.59
C ASP A 244 -71.20 -30.26 -44.07
N GLU A 245 -71.42 -30.39 -45.39
CA GLU A 245 -72.54 -31.19 -45.93
C GLU A 245 -72.08 -31.95 -47.19
N GLY A 246 -71.79 -33.26 -47.04
CA GLY A 246 -71.57 -34.20 -48.15
C GLY A 246 -70.50 -35.26 -47.91
#